data_AF-A0A439U595-F1
#
_entry.id   AF-A0A439U595-F1
#
_cell.length_a   1.000
_cell.length_b   1.000
_cell.length_c   1.000
_cell.angle_alpha   90.00
_cell.angle_beta   90.00
_cell.angle_gamma   90.00
#
_symmetry.space_group_name_H-M   'P 1'
#
loop_
_entity.id
_entity.type
_entity.pdbx_description
1 polymer ?
#
loop_
_entity_poly.entity_id
_entity_poly.type
_entity_poly.pdbx_seq_one_letter_code
_entity_poly.pdbx_strand_id
1 'polypeptide(L)'
;MRHRHFLKLFSAGTIALSVLAGPALANPVVVFDLGSGKILQHQDAFKRWYPASLSKLMTAYVTFRALAAGEVQLDSPIKVTKHSAAEPPSKMGFKPGSVMRLDNALKMMLVKSANDIAMAVGENVGGSQAAFAERMNAEATRLGMNGTHFVNPNGLYSPDQYTTARDLAVLVMAIRREFPQYAPWFSIEGLAVGKKAIPNYNLLIGRYPGADGMKTGFVCPSGFNMIGSATRNGRTLVAVVLGEKSAVTRAETAAKLLDQGFDMPAAGSATVATLAPYGDTVSPNDMHDEVCKKKRPQEQSEAPPVVAKDVPKSPYQEKLDHVPTLIAVGLGGATGPAPKAILDQGAEEYADVPIPSWRPDRPAPAGTGPKIAGSAAQGDQQAKVAN
;
A
#
# COMPACT_ATOMS: atom_id res chain seq x y z
N MET A 1 58.81 72.29 13.17
CA MET A 1 59.52 71.00 13.35
C MET A 1 58.67 70.06 14.19
N ARG A 2 58.61 68.79 13.76
CA ARG A 2 58.12 67.58 14.46
C ARG A 2 56.60 67.43 14.70
N HIS A 3 55.99 66.82 13.68
CA HIS A 3 54.89 65.86 13.79
C HIS A 3 55.09 64.80 14.88
N ARG A 4 53.97 64.35 15.48
CA ARG A 4 53.59 62.92 15.54
C ARG A 4 52.15 62.75 16.07
N HIS A 5 51.21 62.63 15.14
CA HIS A 5 49.86 62.14 15.41
C HIS A 5 49.90 60.61 15.62
N PHE A 6 49.30 60.15 16.71
CA PHE A 6 48.97 58.74 16.96
C PHE A 6 47.75 58.38 16.09
N LEU A 7 47.96 57.66 14.99
CA LEU A 7 46.88 57.03 14.24
C LEU A 7 46.71 55.59 14.75
N LYS A 8 45.66 55.34 15.53
CA LYS A 8 45.21 53.99 15.87
C LYS A 8 44.53 53.38 14.65
N LEU A 9 45.22 52.49 13.95
CA LEU A 9 44.64 51.61 12.94
C LEU A 9 43.84 50.50 13.65
N PHE A 10 42.51 50.64 13.68
CA PHE A 10 41.60 49.52 13.89
C PHE A 10 41.45 48.80 12.55
N SER A 11 42.20 47.72 12.35
CA SER A 11 41.95 46.76 11.28
C SER A 11 40.72 45.92 11.66
N ALA A 12 39.55 46.30 11.16
CA ALA A 12 38.36 45.45 11.21
C ALA A 12 38.54 44.31 10.19
N GLY A 13 38.87 43.12 10.67
CA GLY A 13 38.92 41.91 9.86
C GLY A 13 37.51 41.38 9.59
N THR A 14 36.99 41.63 8.39
CA THR A 14 35.77 40.96 7.90
C THR A 14 36.19 39.61 7.30
N ILE A 15 36.21 38.57 8.13
CA ILE A 15 36.23 37.18 7.64
C ILE A 15 34.80 36.87 7.18
N ALA A 16 34.56 37.00 5.88
CA ALA A 16 33.35 36.47 5.25
C ALA A 16 33.44 34.95 5.28
N LEU A 17 32.80 34.33 6.28
CA LEU A 17 32.64 32.89 6.36
C LEU A 17 31.53 32.51 5.37
N SER A 18 31.92 32.26 4.12
CA SER A 18 31.05 31.64 3.12
C SER A 18 30.73 30.22 3.59
N VAL A 19 29.61 30.06 4.29
CA VAL A 19 29.03 28.75 4.55
C VAL A 19 28.62 28.18 3.19
N LEU A 20 29.47 27.34 2.61
CA LEU A 20 29.09 26.41 1.56
C LEU A 20 28.15 25.38 2.20
N ALA A 21 26.91 25.78 2.46
CA ALA A 21 25.81 24.85 2.58
C ALA A 21 25.62 24.27 1.17
N GLY A 22 26.30 23.16 0.88
CA GLY A 22 25.90 22.32 -0.25
C GLY A 22 24.40 22.04 -0.12
N PRO A 23 23.65 21.93 -1.24
CA PRO A 23 22.23 21.65 -1.16
C PRO A 23 22.04 20.42 -0.29
N ALA A 24 21.30 20.55 0.81
CA ALA A 24 20.77 19.38 1.48
C ALA A 24 19.96 18.64 0.42
N LEU A 25 20.47 17.53 -0.10
CA LEU A 25 19.79 16.73 -1.10
C LEU A 25 18.48 16.26 -0.47
N ALA A 26 17.38 16.94 -0.79
CA ALA A 26 16.06 16.52 -0.38
C ALA A 26 15.58 15.42 -1.34
N ASN A 27 15.07 14.33 -0.78
CA ASN A 27 14.63 13.17 -1.55
C ASN A 27 13.37 13.47 -2.37
N PRO A 28 13.03 12.64 -3.36
CA PRO A 28 11.92 12.92 -4.26
C PRO A 28 10.57 13.06 -3.53
N VAL A 29 9.84 14.12 -3.87
CA VAL A 29 8.46 14.35 -3.39
C VAL A 29 7.56 14.87 -4.50
N VAL A 30 6.27 14.53 -4.44
CA VAL A 30 5.21 15.15 -5.24
C VAL A 30 3.97 15.33 -4.36
N VAL A 31 3.45 16.54 -4.29
CA VAL A 31 2.17 16.88 -3.66
C VAL A 31 1.23 17.39 -4.72
N PHE A 32 0.05 16.80 -4.83
CA PHE A 32 -0.91 17.15 -5.87
C PHE A 32 -2.36 17.06 -5.37
N ASP A 33 -3.21 17.83 -6.04
CA ASP A 33 -4.66 17.77 -5.90
C ASP A 33 -5.21 16.61 -6.74
N LEU A 34 -5.87 15.65 -6.11
CA LEU A 34 -6.27 14.40 -6.75
C LEU A 34 -7.34 14.61 -7.83
N GLY A 35 -8.29 15.52 -7.60
CA GLY A 35 -9.41 15.75 -8.50
C GLY A 35 -9.00 16.42 -9.81
N SER A 36 -8.06 17.38 -9.72
CA SER A 36 -7.57 18.14 -10.87
C SER A 36 -6.25 17.61 -11.46
N GLY A 37 -5.51 16.81 -10.69
CA GLY A 37 -4.15 16.40 -11.03
C GLY A 37 -3.11 17.52 -10.93
N LYS A 38 -3.49 18.72 -10.44
CA LYS A 38 -2.57 19.86 -10.33
C LYS A 38 -1.51 19.61 -9.28
N ILE A 39 -0.27 19.90 -9.63
CA ILE A 39 0.86 19.79 -8.70
C ILE A 39 0.92 21.06 -7.85
N LEU A 40 1.03 20.88 -6.54
CA LEU A 40 1.20 21.96 -5.56
C LEU A 40 2.68 22.13 -5.21
N GLN A 41 3.39 21.01 -5.08
CA GLN A 41 4.82 20.99 -4.79
C GLN A 41 5.44 19.75 -5.41
N HIS A 42 6.67 19.85 -5.90
CA HIS A 42 7.44 18.70 -6.32
C HIS A 42 8.94 18.94 -6.17
N GLN A 43 9.68 17.86 -5.99
CA GLN A 43 11.14 17.83 -6.01
C GLN A 43 11.59 16.49 -6.58
N ASP A 44 12.56 16.52 -7.50
CA ASP A 44 13.12 15.33 -8.15
C ASP A 44 12.06 14.31 -8.60
N ALA A 45 10.95 14.82 -9.15
CA ALA A 45 9.73 14.03 -9.41
C ALA A 45 9.96 12.87 -10.39
N PHE A 46 11.00 12.97 -11.23
CA PHE A 46 11.39 11.97 -12.23
C PHE A 46 12.64 11.17 -11.84
N LYS A 47 13.20 11.42 -10.65
CA LYS A 47 14.33 10.63 -10.15
C LYS A 47 13.87 9.21 -9.92
N ARG A 48 14.59 8.25 -10.52
CA ARG A 48 14.33 6.84 -10.29
C ARG A 48 14.58 6.49 -8.84
N TRP A 49 13.77 5.57 -8.33
CA TRP A 49 13.79 5.15 -6.94
C TRP A 49 13.35 3.69 -6.81
N TYR A 50 13.88 2.98 -5.81
CA TYR A 50 13.40 1.64 -5.49
C TYR A 50 12.02 1.74 -4.81
N PRO A 51 10.94 1.19 -5.40
CA PRO A 51 9.57 1.43 -4.93
C PRO A 51 9.29 0.82 -3.55
N ALA A 52 10.03 -0.22 -3.17
CA ALA A 52 9.67 -1.07 -2.03
C ALA A 52 8.19 -1.50 -2.11
N SER A 53 7.53 -1.66 -0.97
CA SER A 53 6.10 -2.05 -0.92
C SER A 53 5.12 -1.06 -1.57
N LEU A 54 5.55 0.10 -2.09
CA LEU A 54 4.67 0.92 -2.93
C LEU A 54 4.27 0.19 -4.22
N SER A 55 5.08 -0.78 -4.69
CA SER A 55 4.72 -1.68 -5.83
C SER A 55 3.40 -2.41 -5.62
N LYS A 56 2.99 -2.65 -4.36
CA LYS A 56 1.71 -3.31 -4.05
C LYS A 56 0.50 -2.50 -4.49
N LEU A 57 0.65 -1.18 -4.73
CA LEU A 57 -0.39 -0.39 -5.39
C LEU A 57 -0.59 -0.82 -6.84
N MET A 58 0.49 -1.13 -7.57
CA MET A 58 0.38 -1.67 -8.93
C MET A 58 -0.19 -3.09 -8.92
N THR A 59 0.19 -3.92 -7.93
CA THR A 59 -0.42 -5.24 -7.73
C THR A 59 -1.93 -5.13 -7.49
N ALA A 60 -2.35 -4.20 -6.63
CA ALA A 60 -3.77 -3.92 -6.41
C ALA A 60 -4.46 -3.43 -7.69
N TYR A 61 -3.84 -2.48 -8.41
CA TYR A 61 -4.37 -1.93 -9.65
C TYR A 61 -4.59 -2.99 -10.73
N VAL A 62 -3.59 -3.83 -11.01
CA VAL A 62 -3.71 -4.97 -11.96
C VAL A 62 -4.80 -5.93 -11.51
N THR A 63 -4.89 -6.21 -10.20
CA THR A 63 -5.95 -7.08 -9.66
C THR A 63 -7.35 -6.45 -9.79
N PHE A 64 -7.47 -5.13 -9.64
CA PHE A 64 -8.73 -4.42 -9.84
C PHE A 64 -9.17 -4.45 -11.31
N ARG A 65 -8.22 -4.33 -12.24
CA ARG A 65 -8.46 -4.53 -13.67
C ARG A 65 -8.94 -5.95 -13.95
N ALA A 66 -8.32 -6.96 -13.34
CA ALA A 66 -8.73 -8.36 -13.45
C ALA A 66 -10.15 -8.61 -12.89
N LEU A 67 -10.50 -8.01 -11.75
CA LEU A 67 -11.84 -8.02 -11.17
C LEU A 67 -12.87 -7.40 -12.12
N ALA A 68 -12.56 -6.23 -12.68
CA ALA A 68 -13.44 -5.54 -13.63
C ALA A 68 -13.61 -6.30 -14.96
N ALA A 69 -12.60 -7.07 -15.37
CA ALA A 69 -12.64 -7.93 -16.55
C ALA A 69 -13.31 -9.30 -16.28
N GLY A 70 -13.69 -9.61 -15.03
CA GLY A 70 -14.27 -10.90 -14.67
C GLY A 70 -13.28 -12.07 -14.67
N GLU A 71 -11.98 -11.80 -14.70
CA GLU A 71 -10.92 -12.83 -14.62
C GLU A 71 -10.81 -13.45 -13.22
N VAL A 72 -11.26 -12.71 -12.21
CA VAL A 72 -11.32 -13.10 -10.79
C VAL A 72 -12.55 -12.46 -10.15
N GLN A 73 -12.98 -13.00 -9.02
CA GLN A 73 -13.99 -12.41 -8.15
C GLN A 73 -13.40 -12.14 -6.76
N LEU A 74 -14.04 -11.26 -5.99
CA LEU A 74 -13.58 -10.98 -4.63
C LEU A 74 -13.58 -12.22 -3.74
N ASP A 75 -14.44 -13.20 -4.05
CA ASP A 75 -14.51 -14.49 -3.38
C ASP A 75 -13.70 -15.62 -4.01
N SER A 76 -12.93 -15.33 -5.06
CA SER A 76 -12.02 -16.30 -5.68
C SER A 76 -10.97 -16.81 -4.70
N PRO A 77 -10.57 -18.09 -4.81
CA PRO A 77 -9.52 -18.69 -4.00
C PRO A 77 -8.15 -18.19 -4.42
N ILE A 78 -7.40 -17.69 -3.45
CA ILE A 78 -5.98 -17.36 -3.56
C ILE A 78 -5.20 -18.36 -2.73
N LYS A 79 -4.43 -19.20 -3.42
CA LYS A 79 -3.60 -20.23 -2.79
C LYS A 79 -2.22 -19.67 -2.45
N VAL A 80 -1.81 -19.88 -1.20
CA VAL A 80 -0.43 -19.64 -0.76
C VAL A 80 0.44 -20.75 -1.33
N THR A 81 1.32 -20.40 -2.26
CA THR A 81 2.31 -21.32 -2.85
C THR A 81 3.51 -21.52 -1.91
N LYS A 82 4.39 -22.48 -2.23
CA LYS A 82 5.67 -22.62 -1.51
C LYS A 82 6.55 -21.38 -1.68
N HIS A 83 6.54 -20.80 -2.88
CA HIS A 83 7.34 -19.63 -3.22
C HIS A 83 6.86 -18.38 -2.47
N SER A 84 5.57 -18.06 -2.57
CA SER A 84 4.98 -16.93 -1.80
C SER A 84 5.17 -17.05 -0.28
N ALA A 85 5.03 -18.24 0.31
CA ALA A 85 5.28 -18.44 1.74
C ALA A 85 6.75 -18.21 2.17
N ALA A 86 7.70 -18.44 1.24
CA ALA A 86 9.13 -18.30 1.47
C ALA A 86 9.60 -16.84 1.45
N GLU A 87 8.77 -15.90 1.00
CA GLU A 87 9.10 -14.48 0.96
C GLU A 87 9.53 -13.94 2.33
N PRO A 88 10.51 -13.01 2.38
CA PRO A 88 10.93 -12.37 3.62
C PRO A 88 9.83 -11.45 4.19
N PRO A 89 9.83 -11.21 5.53
CA PRO A 89 8.89 -10.27 6.16
C PRO A 89 8.96 -8.85 5.57
N SER A 90 7.92 -8.02 5.65
CA SER A 90 6.62 -8.20 6.31
C SER A 90 5.77 -9.32 5.67
N LYS A 91 5.19 -10.22 6.47
CA LYS A 91 4.37 -11.34 5.97
C LYS A 91 3.28 -11.80 6.94
N MET A 92 2.27 -12.50 6.43
CA MET A 92 1.23 -13.15 7.25
C MET A 92 1.72 -14.47 7.85
N GLY A 93 2.55 -15.20 7.11
CA GLY A 93 3.16 -16.46 7.57
C GLY A 93 2.22 -17.66 7.48
N PHE A 94 1.26 -17.65 6.56
CA PHE A 94 0.41 -18.81 6.30
C PHE A 94 1.21 -19.94 5.64
N LYS A 95 0.80 -21.19 5.90
CA LYS A 95 1.49 -22.37 5.37
C LYS A 95 1.23 -22.53 3.86
N PRO A 96 2.19 -23.04 3.08
CA PRO A 96 1.93 -23.45 1.70
C PRO A 96 0.72 -24.38 1.60
N GLY A 97 -0.10 -24.19 0.56
CA GLY A 97 -1.37 -24.89 0.36
C GLY A 97 -2.56 -24.27 1.06
N SER A 98 -2.36 -23.31 1.97
CA SER A 98 -3.47 -22.55 2.56
C SER A 98 -4.18 -21.74 1.49
N VAL A 99 -5.52 -21.66 1.58
CA VAL A 99 -6.34 -20.87 0.67
C VAL A 99 -7.03 -19.77 1.44
N MET A 100 -7.12 -18.59 0.84
CA MET A 100 -7.89 -17.46 1.36
C MET A 100 -8.70 -16.83 0.25
N ARG A 101 -9.70 -16.06 0.65
CA ARG A 101 -10.49 -15.24 -0.26
C ARG A 101 -9.68 -14.06 -0.81
N LEU A 102 -9.80 -13.71 -2.09
CA LEU A 102 -9.08 -12.57 -2.70
C LEU A 102 -9.30 -11.26 -1.95
N ASP A 103 -10.52 -10.99 -1.49
CA ASP A 103 -10.86 -9.86 -0.63
C ASP A 103 -9.99 -9.78 0.64
N ASN A 104 -9.78 -10.91 1.34
CA ASN A 104 -8.90 -10.97 2.50
C ASN A 104 -7.44 -10.74 2.09
N ALA A 105 -7.01 -11.32 0.97
CA ALA A 105 -5.66 -11.16 0.45
C ALA A 105 -5.34 -9.68 0.17
N LEU A 106 -6.23 -8.96 -0.50
CA LEU A 106 -6.06 -7.54 -0.80
C LEU A 106 -5.99 -6.69 0.47
N LYS A 107 -6.86 -6.94 1.47
CA LYS A 107 -6.81 -6.26 2.77
C LYS A 107 -5.49 -6.53 3.52
N MET A 108 -5.04 -7.78 3.59
CA MET A 108 -3.77 -8.14 4.22
C MET A 108 -2.56 -7.51 3.52
N MET A 109 -2.59 -7.47 2.19
CA MET A 109 -1.56 -6.84 1.36
C MET A 109 -1.51 -5.32 1.56
N LEU A 110 -2.65 -4.64 1.58
CA LEU A 110 -2.70 -3.18 1.66
C LEU A 110 -2.40 -2.66 3.08
N VAL A 111 -2.94 -3.31 4.11
CA VAL A 111 -2.86 -2.84 5.51
C VAL A 111 -1.56 -3.28 6.20
N LYS A 112 -1.21 -4.58 6.10
CA LYS A 112 0.02 -5.12 6.70
C LYS A 112 1.23 -5.03 5.76
N SER A 113 1.03 -4.72 4.49
CA SER A 113 2.10 -4.77 3.49
C SER A 113 2.69 -6.18 3.32
N ALA A 114 1.88 -7.23 3.47
CA ALA A 114 2.35 -8.61 3.50
C ALA A 114 2.92 -9.07 2.14
N ASN A 115 4.21 -9.42 2.10
CA ASN A 115 4.95 -9.84 0.90
C ASN A 115 4.51 -11.20 0.38
N ASP A 116 4.29 -12.15 1.28
CA ASP A 116 3.77 -13.48 0.96
C ASP A 116 2.39 -13.39 0.29
N ILE A 117 1.51 -12.52 0.80
CA ILE A 117 0.20 -12.32 0.22
C ILE A 117 0.27 -11.62 -1.13
N ALA A 118 1.13 -10.61 -1.28
CA ALA A 118 1.33 -9.96 -2.57
C ALA A 118 1.87 -10.92 -3.64
N MET A 119 2.82 -11.79 -3.28
CA MET A 119 3.31 -12.83 -4.18
C MET A 119 2.22 -13.84 -4.53
N ALA A 120 1.46 -14.32 -3.54
CA ALA A 120 0.34 -15.24 -3.78
C ALA A 120 -0.72 -14.61 -4.71
N VAL A 121 -1.09 -13.33 -4.51
CA VAL A 121 -2.01 -12.62 -5.41
C VAL A 121 -1.42 -12.56 -6.83
N GLY A 122 -0.15 -12.17 -6.97
CA GLY A 122 0.51 -12.12 -8.29
C GLY A 122 0.51 -13.47 -9.01
N GLU A 123 0.89 -14.54 -8.32
CA GLU A 123 0.91 -15.90 -8.88
C GLU A 123 -0.49 -16.42 -9.24
N ASN A 124 -1.51 -16.16 -8.41
CA ASN A 124 -2.86 -16.65 -8.68
C ASN A 124 -3.58 -15.82 -9.76
N VAL A 125 -3.39 -14.50 -9.80
CA VAL A 125 -4.04 -13.61 -10.78
C VAL A 125 -3.31 -13.61 -12.12
N GLY A 126 -1.98 -13.70 -12.11
CA GLY A 126 -1.14 -13.71 -13.31
C GLY A 126 -0.74 -15.11 -13.78
N GLY A 127 -1.03 -16.17 -13.00
CA GLY A 127 -0.60 -17.54 -13.28
C GLY A 127 0.87 -17.81 -12.93
N SER A 128 1.71 -16.78 -12.83
CA SER A 128 3.09 -16.84 -12.32
C SER A 128 3.58 -15.44 -11.93
N GLN A 129 4.68 -15.34 -11.17
CA GLN A 129 5.31 -14.04 -10.90
C GLN A 129 5.70 -13.31 -12.20
N ALA A 130 6.30 -14.03 -13.17
CA ALA A 130 6.80 -13.44 -14.41
C ALA A 130 5.66 -12.86 -15.24
N ALA A 131 4.60 -13.64 -15.49
CA ALA A 131 3.42 -13.19 -16.21
C ALA A 131 2.70 -12.04 -15.49
N PHE A 132 2.67 -12.05 -14.15
CA PHE A 132 2.12 -10.92 -13.41
C PHE A 132 2.97 -9.66 -13.54
N ALA A 133 4.30 -9.77 -13.50
CA ALA A 133 5.20 -8.63 -13.73
C ALA A 133 5.05 -8.04 -15.13
N GLU A 134 4.86 -8.88 -16.17
CA GLU A 134 4.51 -8.43 -17.52
C GLU A 134 3.21 -7.60 -17.53
N ARG A 135 2.16 -8.06 -16.84
CA ARG A 135 0.91 -7.31 -16.68
C ARG A 135 1.13 -5.97 -15.96
N MET A 136 1.93 -5.96 -14.88
CA MET A 136 2.28 -4.73 -14.17
C MET A 136 2.97 -3.71 -15.08
N ASN A 137 3.93 -4.16 -15.90
CA ASN A 137 4.65 -3.29 -16.82
C ASN A 137 3.82 -2.84 -18.02
N ALA A 138 2.90 -3.69 -18.50
CA ALA A 138 1.93 -3.32 -19.53
C ALA A 138 0.99 -2.20 -19.02
N GLU A 139 0.49 -2.30 -17.79
CA GLU A 139 -0.32 -1.25 -17.18
C GLU A 139 0.51 0.01 -16.88
N ALA A 140 1.77 -0.13 -16.41
CA ALA A 140 2.67 1.01 -16.23
C ALA A 140 2.87 1.79 -17.55
N THR A 141 3.10 1.07 -18.65
CA THR A 141 3.22 1.65 -20.00
C THR A 141 1.91 2.33 -20.43
N ARG A 142 0.76 1.66 -20.25
CA ARG A 142 -0.56 2.20 -20.60
C ARG A 142 -0.89 3.49 -19.85
N LEU A 143 -0.46 3.59 -18.59
CA LEU A 143 -0.64 4.77 -17.75
C LEU A 143 0.41 5.88 -18.04
N GLY A 144 1.43 5.61 -18.84
CA GLY A 144 2.52 6.55 -19.14
C GLY A 144 3.53 6.69 -18.00
N MET A 145 3.73 5.64 -17.21
CA MET A 145 4.71 5.57 -16.11
C MET A 145 6.12 5.26 -16.66
N ASN A 146 6.68 6.16 -17.46
CA ASN A 146 7.90 5.92 -18.24
C ASN A 146 9.18 5.76 -17.41
N GLY A 147 9.16 6.14 -16.13
CA GLY A 147 10.26 5.97 -15.19
C GLY A 147 10.08 4.75 -14.28
N THR A 148 9.24 3.79 -14.67
CA THR A 148 8.86 2.65 -13.83
C THR A 148 9.06 1.30 -14.53
N HIS A 149 9.60 0.33 -13.79
CA HIS A 149 9.67 -1.07 -14.18
C HIS A 149 9.51 -1.97 -12.94
N PHE A 150 8.66 -2.99 -13.05
CA PHE A 150 8.37 -3.95 -11.99
C PHE A 150 8.88 -5.34 -12.36
N VAL A 151 9.39 -6.08 -11.38
CA VAL A 151 9.84 -7.47 -11.55
C VAL A 151 9.14 -8.44 -10.60
N ASN A 152 8.48 -7.91 -9.56
CA ASN A 152 7.74 -8.69 -8.58
C ASN A 152 6.51 -7.91 -8.05
N PRO A 153 5.48 -8.62 -7.55
CA PRO A 153 4.25 -7.99 -7.05
C PRO A 153 4.40 -7.39 -5.64
N ASN A 154 5.48 -7.71 -4.91
CA ASN A 154 5.61 -7.35 -3.50
C ASN A 154 6.49 -6.12 -3.26
N GLY A 155 7.34 -5.75 -4.21
CA GLY A 155 8.26 -4.61 -4.06
C GLY A 155 9.61 -4.94 -3.44
N LEU A 156 9.95 -6.22 -3.25
CA LEU A 156 11.27 -6.61 -2.77
C LEU A 156 12.37 -6.15 -3.74
N TYR A 157 13.54 -5.89 -3.18
CA TYR A 157 14.63 -5.27 -3.91
C TYR A 157 15.07 -6.09 -5.13
N SER A 158 15.19 -5.39 -6.25
CA SER A 158 15.91 -5.82 -7.44
C SER A 158 16.49 -4.55 -8.08
N PRO A 159 17.71 -4.58 -8.63
CA PRO A 159 18.27 -3.44 -9.37
C PRO A 159 17.39 -3.03 -10.57
N ASP A 160 16.68 -4.00 -11.16
CA ASP A 160 15.79 -3.77 -12.29
C ASP A 160 14.41 -3.25 -11.88
N GLN A 161 14.12 -3.12 -10.58
CA GLN A 161 12.81 -2.66 -10.11
C GLN A 161 12.88 -1.22 -9.62
N TYR A 162 12.30 -0.29 -10.37
CA TYR A 162 12.36 1.14 -10.08
C TYR A 162 11.05 1.84 -10.43
N THR A 163 10.83 3.02 -9.85
CA THR A 163 9.72 3.93 -10.16
C THR A 163 10.15 5.38 -9.95
N THR A 164 9.23 6.33 -10.10
CA THR A 164 9.45 7.75 -9.78
C THR A 164 8.31 8.29 -8.92
N ALA A 165 8.53 9.40 -8.22
CA ALA A 165 7.46 10.04 -7.44
C ALA A 165 6.28 10.48 -8.33
N ARG A 166 6.57 10.97 -9.55
CA ARG A 166 5.55 11.32 -10.54
C ARG A 166 4.75 10.10 -11.00
N ASP A 167 5.41 8.99 -11.31
CA ASP A 167 4.71 7.79 -11.80
C ASP A 167 3.82 7.17 -10.72
N LEU A 168 4.28 7.19 -9.47
CA LEU A 168 3.44 6.81 -8.33
C LEU A 168 2.21 7.72 -8.19
N ALA A 169 2.36 9.03 -8.43
CA ALA A 169 1.22 9.95 -8.47
C ALA A 169 0.22 9.60 -9.59
N VAL A 170 0.71 9.25 -10.79
CA VAL A 170 -0.13 8.75 -11.90
C VAL A 170 -0.89 7.49 -11.48
N LEU A 171 -0.21 6.52 -10.85
CA LEU A 171 -0.84 5.29 -10.39
C LEU A 171 -1.94 5.55 -9.36
N VAL A 172 -1.70 6.46 -8.41
CA VAL A 172 -2.71 6.86 -7.42
C VAL A 172 -3.93 7.48 -8.09
N MET A 173 -3.73 8.39 -9.05
CA MET A 173 -4.82 8.98 -9.83
C MET A 173 -5.61 7.90 -10.56
N ALA A 174 -4.94 6.94 -11.20
CA ALA A 174 -5.58 5.84 -11.90
C ALA A 174 -6.42 4.96 -10.97
N ILE A 175 -5.87 4.57 -9.81
CA ILE A 175 -6.59 3.78 -8.80
C ILE A 175 -7.85 4.52 -8.33
N ARG A 176 -7.72 5.79 -7.94
CA ARG A 176 -8.83 6.56 -7.35
C ARG A 176 -9.91 6.90 -8.38
N ARG A 177 -9.53 7.11 -9.65
CA ARG A 177 -10.46 7.41 -10.75
C ARG A 177 -11.18 6.17 -11.28
N GLU A 178 -10.44 5.10 -11.52
CA GLU A 178 -10.97 3.92 -12.21
C GLU A 178 -11.60 2.91 -11.24
N PHE A 179 -11.19 2.93 -9.97
CA PHE A 179 -11.66 1.99 -8.94
C PHE A 179 -12.05 2.66 -7.61
N PRO A 180 -12.92 3.68 -7.62
CA PRO A 180 -13.33 4.39 -6.40
C PRO A 180 -14.00 3.48 -5.37
N GLN A 181 -14.64 2.38 -5.79
CA GLN A 181 -15.30 1.41 -4.92
C GLN A 181 -14.33 0.71 -3.94
N TYR A 182 -13.03 0.67 -4.24
CA TYR A 182 -12.02 0.09 -3.34
C TYR A 182 -11.33 1.12 -2.45
N ALA A 183 -11.70 2.41 -2.53
CA ALA A 183 -11.16 3.46 -1.67
C ALA A 183 -11.21 3.11 -0.16
N PRO A 184 -12.29 2.50 0.39
CA PRO A 184 -12.37 2.16 1.80
C PRO A 184 -11.29 1.19 2.30
N TRP A 185 -10.62 0.44 1.41
CA TRP A 185 -9.55 -0.48 1.83
C TRP A 185 -8.26 0.23 2.21
N PHE A 186 -8.01 1.42 1.66
CA PHE A 186 -6.81 2.20 1.96
C PHE A 186 -6.90 2.93 3.31
N SER A 187 -8.11 3.07 3.86
CA SER A 187 -8.40 3.70 5.15
C SER A 187 -8.66 2.70 6.28
N ILE A 188 -8.48 1.38 6.06
CA ILE A 188 -8.62 0.37 7.13
C ILE A 188 -7.60 0.64 8.23
N GLU A 189 -8.05 0.76 9.48
CA GLU A 189 -7.20 1.12 10.62
C GLU A 189 -6.38 -0.05 11.16
N GLY A 190 -6.89 -1.27 11.00
CA GLY A 190 -6.17 -2.48 11.33
C GLY A 190 -6.92 -3.75 10.93
N LEU A 191 -6.26 -4.88 11.13
CA LEU A 191 -6.76 -6.21 10.82
C LEU A 191 -6.88 -7.06 12.07
N ALA A 192 -7.90 -7.91 12.12
CA ALA A 192 -8.04 -8.98 13.10
C ALA A 192 -7.82 -10.33 12.42
N VAL A 193 -6.79 -11.06 12.83
CA VAL A 193 -6.48 -12.42 12.35
C VAL A 193 -6.63 -13.37 13.53
N GLY A 194 -7.80 -14.01 13.63
CA GLY A 194 -8.20 -14.70 14.85
C GLY A 194 -8.20 -13.72 16.03
N LYS A 195 -7.41 -14.01 17.07
CA LYS A 195 -7.26 -13.13 18.26
C LYS A 195 -6.19 -12.05 18.11
N LYS A 196 -5.44 -12.03 17.00
CA LYS A 196 -4.31 -11.11 16.80
C LYS A 196 -4.78 -9.84 16.10
N ALA A 197 -4.57 -8.69 16.76
CA ALA A 197 -4.70 -7.37 16.14
C ALA A 197 -3.41 -7.00 15.39
N ILE A 198 -3.55 -6.45 14.19
CA ILE A 198 -2.44 -5.98 13.36
C ILE A 198 -2.77 -4.54 12.93
N PRO A 199 -2.06 -3.52 13.42
CA PRO A 199 -2.32 -2.13 13.04
C PRO A 199 -1.91 -1.87 11.59
N ASN A 200 -2.53 -0.87 10.97
CA ASN A 200 -2.06 -0.33 9.70
C ASN A 200 -0.66 0.29 9.87
N TYR A 201 0.22 0.08 8.89
CA TYR A 201 1.56 0.68 8.87
C TYR A 201 1.54 2.16 8.47
N ASN A 202 0.47 2.62 7.83
CA ASN A 202 0.25 4.02 7.53
C ASN A 202 -0.14 4.78 8.81
N LEU A 203 0.83 5.50 9.38
CA LEU A 203 0.67 6.26 10.62
C LEU A 203 -0.22 7.51 10.48
N LEU A 204 -0.72 7.86 9.29
CA LEU A 204 -1.72 8.92 9.14
C LEU A 204 -3.14 8.43 9.42
N ILE A 205 -3.43 7.15 9.23
CA ILE A 205 -4.79 6.61 9.40
C ILE A 205 -5.21 6.72 10.87
N GLY A 206 -6.34 7.38 11.09
CA GLY A 206 -6.87 7.72 12.42
C GLY A 206 -6.09 8.80 13.17
N ARG A 207 -4.98 9.31 12.63
CA ARG A 207 -4.08 10.26 13.32
C ARG A 207 -3.86 11.57 12.56
N TYR A 208 -4.28 11.67 11.32
CA TYR A 208 -4.20 12.90 10.54
C TYR A 208 -5.61 13.27 10.03
N PRO A 209 -6.09 14.51 10.26
CA PRO A 209 -7.45 14.90 9.89
C PRO A 209 -7.76 14.68 8.41
N GLY A 210 -8.74 13.82 8.15
CA GLY A 210 -9.20 13.46 6.80
C GLY A 210 -8.36 12.40 6.10
N ALA A 211 -7.38 11.76 6.77
CA ALA A 211 -6.55 10.73 6.16
C ALA A 211 -7.37 9.55 5.62
N ASP A 212 -7.14 9.21 4.35
CA ASP A 212 -7.89 8.17 3.64
C ASP A 212 -7.00 7.20 2.82
N GLY A 213 -5.68 7.25 3.03
CA GLY A 213 -4.76 6.34 2.37
C GLY A 213 -3.29 6.76 2.42
N MET A 214 -2.39 6.10 1.68
CA MET A 214 -2.66 4.88 0.89
C MET A 214 -1.68 3.76 1.20
N LYS A 215 -0.37 3.99 1.06
CA LYS A 215 0.62 2.90 1.16
C LYS A 215 1.98 3.37 1.64
N THR A 216 2.61 2.55 2.49
CA THR A 216 4.01 2.69 2.91
C THR A 216 4.92 1.70 2.17
N GLY A 217 6.22 1.96 2.12
CA GLY A 217 7.20 0.97 1.68
C GLY A 217 8.60 1.20 2.25
N PHE A 218 9.35 0.12 2.42
CA PHE A 218 10.72 0.13 2.90
C PHE A 218 11.46 -1.09 2.37
N VAL A 219 12.62 -0.84 1.78
CA VAL A 219 13.76 -1.74 1.71
C VAL A 219 14.99 -0.88 2.02
N CYS A 220 16.09 -1.50 2.45
CA CYS A 220 17.29 -0.74 2.80
C CYS A 220 17.74 0.24 1.69
N PRO A 221 17.77 -0.17 0.40
CA PRO A 221 18.14 0.75 -0.69
C PRO A 221 17.15 1.89 -0.95
N SER A 222 15.89 1.77 -0.54
CA SER A 222 14.87 2.80 -0.80
C SER A 222 14.72 3.83 0.29
N GLY A 223 15.23 3.55 1.50
CA GLY A 223 14.76 4.22 2.71
C GLY A 223 13.26 3.99 2.95
N PHE A 224 12.65 4.80 3.82
CA PHE A 224 11.24 4.71 4.19
C PHE A 224 10.41 5.59 3.26
N ASN A 225 9.52 4.98 2.50
CA ASN A 225 8.65 5.63 1.53
C ASN A 225 7.20 5.69 2.03
N MET A 226 6.46 6.67 1.54
CA MET A 226 5.04 6.87 1.86
C MET A 226 4.29 7.54 0.72
N ILE A 227 3.08 7.05 0.45
CA ILE A 227 2.03 7.75 -0.27
C ILE A 227 0.91 7.98 0.73
N GLY A 228 0.77 9.21 1.20
CA GLY A 228 -0.31 9.64 2.10
C GLY A 228 -1.38 10.41 1.35
N SER A 229 -2.65 10.22 1.68
CA SER A 229 -3.76 11.00 1.13
C SER A 229 -4.74 11.41 2.21
N ALA A 230 -5.34 12.58 2.03
CA ALA A 230 -6.35 13.10 2.94
C ALA A 230 -7.39 13.94 2.20
N THR A 231 -8.61 13.95 2.73
CA THR A 231 -9.75 14.71 2.20
C THR A 231 -10.26 15.70 3.25
N ARG A 232 -10.29 17.00 2.92
CA ARG A 232 -10.85 18.07 3.76
C ARG A 232 -11.76 18.96 2.92
N ASN A 233 -12.98 19.22 3.40
CA ASN A 233 -13.95 20.10 2.72
C ASN A 233 -14.17 19.75 1.23
N GLY A 234 -14.23 18.46 0.90
CA GLY A 234 -14.43 17.96 -0.46
C GLY A 234 -13.19 18.00 -1.38
N ARG A 235 -12.04 18.48 -0.88
CA ARG A 235 -10.76 18.47 -1.60
C ARG A 235 -9.87 17.35 -1.10
N THR A 236 -9.37 16.52 -2.01
CA THR A 236 -8.43 15.44 -1.70
C THR A 236 -7.03 15.77 -2.18
N LEU A 237 -6.05 15.73 -1.27
CA LEU A 237 -4.63 15.88 -1.57
C LEU A 237 -3.89 14.57 -1.38
N VAL A 238 -2.82 14.40 -2.14
CA VAL A 238 -1.91 13.25 -2.05
C VAL A 238 -0.48 13.76 -1.96
N ALA A 239 0.29 13.20 -1.04
CA ALA A 239 1.73 13.41 -0.89
C ALA A 239 2.48 12.10 -1.13
N VAL A 240 3.30 12.06 -2.17
CA VAL A 240 4.29 11.02 -2.43
C VAL A 240 5.62 11.46 -1.84
N VAL A 241 6.16 10.68 -0.90
CA VAL A 241 7.41 10.95 -0.18
C VAL A 241 8.31 9.72 -0.26
N LEU A 242 9.50 9.88 -0.83
CA LEU A 242 10.47 8.80 -1.00
C LEU A 242 11.71 9.05 -0.14
N GLY A 243 12.33 7.98 0.37
CA GLY A 243 13.67 8.07 0.95
C GLY A 243 13.80 8.62 2.37
N GLU A 244 12.79 8.53 3.21
CA GLU A 244 12.90 9.02 4.59
C GLU A 244 13.71 8.06 5.48
N LYS A 245 14.22 8.57 6.60
CA LYS A 245 15.15 7.80 7.45
C LYS A 245 14.45 6.82 8.39
N SER A 246 13.15 6.97 8.64
CA SER A 246 12.41 6.13 9.58
C SER A 246 10.92 6.08 9.25
N ALA A 247 10.21 5.10 9.83
CA ALA A 247 8.77 5.01 9.70
C ALA A 247 8.02 6.23 10.25
N VAL A 248 8.57 6.88 11.28
CA VAL A 248 8.00 8.09 11.88
C VAL A 248 8.25 9.30 10.95
N THR A 249 9.50 9.53 10.55
CA THR A 249 9.85 10.71 9.72
C THR A 249 9.14 10.71 8.37
N ARG A 250 8.90 9.54 7.73
CA ARG A 250 8.06 9.50 6.51
C ARG A 250 6.64 10.00 6.73
N ALA A 251 6.04 9.67 7.87
CA ALA A 251 4.68 10.08 8.19
C ALA A 251 4.63 11.57 8.57
N GLU A 252 5.64 12.07 9.29
CA GLU A 252 5.76 13.49 9.62
C GLU A 252 5.97 14.36 8.37
N THR A 253 6.86 13.94 7.47
CA THR A 253 7.08 14.63 6.18
C THR A 253 5.82 14.63 5.34
N ALA A 254 5.12 13.49 5.21
CA ALA A 254 3.86 13.42 4.47
C ALA A 254 2.77 14.32 5.09
N ALA A 255 2.59 14.30 6.42
CA ALA A 255 1.61 15.13 7.10
C ALA A 255 1.88 16.63 6.93
N LYS A 256 3.16 17.04 7.09
CA LYS A 256 3.59 18.43 6.86
C LYS A 256 3.28 18.90 5.44
N LEU A 257 3.61 18.07 4.44
CA LEU A 257 3.37 18.40 3.03
C LEU A 257 1.88 18.48 2.70
N LEU A 258 1.05 17.62 3.30
CA LEU A 258 -0.40 17.68 3.15
C LEU A 258 -0.97 18.97 3.76
N ASP A 259 -0.55 19.35 4.98
CA ASP A 259 -1.01 20.60 5.60
C ASP A 259 -0.62 21.82 4.77
N GLN A 260 0.64 21.90 4.33
CA GLN A 260 1.09 22.95 3.41
C GLN A 260 0.26 22.97 2.11
N GLY A 261 -0.08 21.81 1.56
CA GLY A 261 -0.90 21.70 0.36
C GLY A 261 -2.35 22.17 0.57
N PHE A 262 -2.93 21.93 1.75
CA PHE A 262 -4.29 22.40 2.07
C PHE A 262 -4.36 23.92 2.20
N ASP A 263 -3.29 24.57 2.66
CA ASP A 263 -3.16 26.03 2.72
C ASP A 263 -2.94 26.68 1.34
N MET A 264 -2.56 25.89 0.33
CA MET A 264 -2.36 26.38 -1.04
C MET A 264 -3.63 26.27 -1.87
N PRO A 265 -4.04 27.31 -2.62
CA PRO A 265 -5.09 27.17 -3.62
C PRO A 265 -4.64 26.22 -4.73
N ALA A 266 -5.58 25.61 -5.46
CA ALA A 266 -5.30 24.85 -6.68
C ALA A 266 -4.93 25.79 -7.86
N ALA A 267 -3.97 26.67 -7.65
CA ALA A 267 -3.49 27.68 -8.59
C ALA A 267 -2.14 27.23 -9.15
N GLY A 268 -2.10 26.94 -10.46
CA GLY A 268 -0.95 26.37 -11.15
C GLY A 268 -1.39 25.78 -12.49
N SER A 269 -0.48 25.77 -13.47
CA SER A 269 -0.71 25.21 -14.80
C SER A 269 -0.15 23.79 -14.96
N ALA A 270 0.81 23.38 -14.13
CA ALA A 270 1.40 22.05 -14.19
C ALA A 270 0.50 21.00 -13.51
N THR A 271 0.30 19.87 -14.20
CA THR A 271 -0.39 18.70 -13.66
C THR A 271 0.57 17.51 -13.64
N VAL A 272 0.25 16.46 -12.89
CA VAL A 272 1.00 15.20 -12.90
C VAL A 272 1.13 14.64 -14.33
N ALA A 273 0.09 14.80 -15.15
CA ALA A 273 0.08 14.34 -16.54
C ALA A 273 0.97 15.21 -17.45
N THR A 274 1.00 16.53 -17.25
CA THR A 274 1.67 17.49 -18.14
C THR A 274 3.06 17.94 -17.69
N LEU A 275 3.50 17.52 -16.49
CA LEU A 275 4.84 17.85 -15.99
C LEU A 275 5.91 17.29 -16.93
N ALA A 276 6.79 18.17 -17.42
CA ALA A 276 7.90 17.78 -18.28
C ALA A 276 9.01 17.09 -17.46
N PRO A 277 9.63 16.01 -17.95
CA PRO A 277 10.77 15.37 -17.31
C PRO A 277 11.94 16.34 -17.10
N TYR A 278 12.62 16.23 -15.96
CA TYR A 278 13.80 17.04 -15.63
C TYR A 278 14.73 16.27 -14.67
N GLY A 279 15.96 16.76 -14.53
CA GLY A 279 16.97 16.17 -13.65
C GLY A 279 17.50 14.81 -14.15
N ASP A 280 18.07 14.03 -13.23
CA ASP A 280 18.50 12.65 -13.51
C ASP A 280 17.31 11.70 -13.45
N THR A 281 16.97 11.11 -14.61
CA THR A 281 15.85 10.19 -14.80
C THR A 281 16.26 8.74 -14.99
N VAL A 282 17.55 8.42 -14.83
CA VAL A 282 18.12 7.11 -15.18
C VAL A 282 18.69 6.35 -14.00
N SER A 283 19.25 7.03 -13.00
CA SER A 283 19.93 6.37 -11.88
C SER A 283 19.06 6.35 -10.62
N PRO A 284 18.73 5.18 -10.05
CA PRO A 284 18.15 5.11 -8.72
C PRO A 284 19.16 5.51 -7.65
N ASN A 285 18.70 6.14 -6.57
CA ASN A 285 19.52 6.36 -5.37
C ASN A 285 19.47 5.13 -4.46
N ASP A 286 20.61 4.73 -3.90
CA ASP A 286 20.71 3.62 -2.95
C ASP A 286 21.01 4.16 -1.53
N MET A 287 20.03 4.03 -0.64
CA MET A 287 20.10 4.48 0.75
C MET A 287 20.60 3.41 1.74
N HIS A 288 21.03 2.24 1.26
CA HIS A 288 21.36 1.09 2.12
C HIS A 288 22.35 1.45 3.24
N ASP A 289 23.37 2.21 2.90
CA ASP A 289 24.45 2.58 3.83
C ASP A 289 24.02 3.63 4.85
N GLU A 290 23.08 4.50 4.48
CA GLU A 290 22.51 5.51 5.36
C GLU A 290 21.49 4.92 6.33
N VAL A 291 20.71 3.94 5.87
CA VAL A 291 19.52 3.46 6.59
C VAL A 291 19.75 2.15 7.31
N CYS A 292 20.51 1.20 6.74
CA CYS A 292 20.65 -0.14 7.30
C CYS A 292 22.02 -0.46 7.89
N LYS A 293 23.14 0.01 7.32
CA LYS A 293 24.47 -0.28 7.90
C LYS A 293 24.66 0.27 9.32
N LYS A 294 23.93 1.33 9.69
CA LYS A 294 24.14 2.08 10.95
C LYS A 294 23.03 1.89 12.00
N LYS A 295 21.99 1.11 11.72
CA LYS A 295 20.78 1.01 12.57
C LYS A 295 20.55 -0.38 13.14
N ARG A 296 19.91 -0.45 14.31
CA ARG A 296 19.52 -1.73 14.92
C ARG A 296 18.36 -2.37 14.16
N PRO A 297 18.20 -3.71 14.16
CA PRO A 297 17.10 -4.38 13.44
C PRO A 297 15.69 -3.88 13.81
N GLN A 298 15.45 -3.46 15.07
CA GLN A 298 14.15 -2.89 15.45
C GLN A 298 13.86 -1.54 14.77
N GLU A 299 14.88 -0.79 14.37
CA GLU A 299 14.78 0.49 13.67
C GLU A 299 14.65 0.32 12.15
N GLN A 300 14.79 -0.91 11.65
CA GLN A 300 14.66 -1.31 10.24
C GLN A 300 13.30 -1.96 9.96
N SER A 301 12.30 -1.69 10.80
CA SER A 301 10.95 -2.25 10.66
C SER A 301 9.99 -1.22 10.08
N GLU A 302 9.15 -1.65 9.14
CA GLU A 302 8.00 -0.86 8.70
C GLU A 302 6.88 -0.79 9.74
N ALA A 303 6.86 -1.75 10.67
CA ALA A 303 5.80 -1.83 11.65
C ALA A 303 5.81 -0.57 12.52
N PRO A 304 4.62 -0.04 12.87
CA PRO A 304 4.50 1.02 13.84
C PRO A 304 5.30 0.67 15.10
N PRO A 305 6.04 1.62 15.69
CA PRO A 305 6.72 1.36 16.96
C PRO A 305 5.69 0.92 18.00
N VAL A 306 6.06 -0.07 18.83
CA VAL A 306 5.25 -0.46 19.99
C VAL A 306 5.37 0.67 21.02
N VAL A 307 4.52 1.68 20.93
CA VAL A 307 4.58 2.82 21.84
C VAL A 307 3.85 2.44 23.13
N ALA A 308 4.56 2.43 24.26
CA ALA A 308 3.96 2.18 25.58
C ALA A 308 2.96 3.27 26.01
N LYS A 309 2.88 4.38 25.26
CA LYS A 309 1.93 5.48 25.43
C LYS A 309 1.58 6.03 24.04
N ASP A 310 0.30 6.08 23.68
CA ASP A 310 -0.20 6.72 22.45
C ASP A 310 0.05 8.24 22.47
N VAL A 311 1.29 8.64 22.22
CA VAL A 311 1.71 10.04 22.15
C VAL A 311 2.36 10.26 20.80
N PRO A 312 1.63 10.80 19.81
CA PRO A 312 2.26 11.32 18.60
C PRO A 312 3.24 12.41 19.02
N LYS A 313 4.51 12.29 18.63
CA LYS A 313 5.55 13.31 18.89
C LYS A 313 5.56 14.41 17.82
N SER A 314 4.67 14.32 16.83
CA SER A 314 4.59 15.24 15.70
C SER A 314 3.50 16.28 15.91
N PRO A 315 3.73 17.57 15.60
CA PRO A 315 2.68 18.58 15.62
C PRO A 315 1.59 18.34 14.57
N TYR A 316 1.84 17.46 13.60
CA TYR A 316 0.91 17.15 12.51
C TYR A 316 0.10 15.88 12.73
N GLN A 317 0.31 15.16 13.84
CA GLN A 317 -0.44 13.93 14.15
C GLN A 317 -1.18 14.07 15.48
N GLU A 318 -2.42 13.64 15.46
CA GLU A 318 -3.31 13.60 16.61
C GLU A 318 -3.23 12.23 17.30
N LYS A 319 -3.54 12.24 18.59
CA LYS A 319 -3.73 10.99 19.32
C LYS A 319 -5.00 10.34 18.78
N LEU A 320 -4.97 9.02 18.61
CA LEU A 320 -6.20 8.27 18.36
C LEU A 320 -7.19 8.56 19.49
N ASP A 321 -8.32 9.16 19.13
CA ASP A 321 -9.42 9.50 20.02
C ASP A 321 -10.40 8.33 20.21
N HIS A 322 -10.23 7.26 19.43
CA HIS A 322 -11.01 6.04 19.48
C HIS A 322 -10.14 4.77 19.42
N VAL A 323 -10.74 3.63 19.73
CA VAL A 323 -10.11 2.32 19.54
C VAL A 323 -10.15 1.97 18.06
N PRO A 324 -9.02 1.62 17.41
CA PRO A 324 -8.99 1.28 16.00
C PRO A 324 -9.99 0.18 15.62
N THR A 325 -10.77 0.45 14.58
CA THR A 325 -11.71 -0.50 13.99
C THR A 325 -10.94 -1.57 13.21
N LEU A 326 -11.00 -2.80 13.69
CA LEU A 326 -10.29 -3.93 13.07
C LEU A 326 -11.19 -4.68 12.09
N ILE A 327 -10.69 -4.93 10.89
CA ILE A 327 -11.35 -5.76 9.89
C ILE A 327 -10.88 -7.21 10.02
N ALA A 328 -11.83 -8.13 10.22
CA ALA A 328 -11.54 -9.55 10.28
C ALA A 328 -11.05 -10.08 8.93
N VAL A 329 -9.93 -10.77 8.93
CA VAL A 329 -9.33 -11.44 7.76
C VAL A 329 -8.77 -12.80 8.17
N GLY A 330 -8.75 -13.74 7.24
CA GLY A 330 -8.23 -15.08 7.50
C GLY A 330 -8.24 -16.00 6.29
N LEU A 331 -7.90 -17.26 6.56
CA LEU A 331 -7.97 -18.36 5.60
C LEU A 331 -9.41 -18.87 5.42
N GLY A 332 -9.65 -19.59 4.33
CA GLY A 332 -10.94 -20.15 3.97
C GLY A 332 -11.93 -19.13 3.40
N GLY A 333 -13.19 -19.55 3.27
CA GLY A 333 -14.30 -18.71 2.81
C GLY A 333 -14.24 -18.30 1.34
N ALA A 334 -13.33 -18.89 0.55
CA ALA A 334 -13.28 -18.70 -0.89
C ALA A 334 -14.30 -19.61 -1.56
N THR A 335 -15.43 -19.04 -1.95
CA THR A 335 -16.56 -19.74 -2.60
C THR A 335 -16.69 -19.40 -4.09
N GLY A 336 -15.91 -18.43 -4.56
CA GLY A 336 -15.94 -17.97 -5.94
C GLY A 336 -15.16 -18.88 -6.89
N PRO A 337 -15.25 -18.62 -8.20
CA PRO A 337 -14.51 -19.38 -9.20
C PRO A 337 -13.01 -19.18 -9.03
N ALA A 338 -12.22 -20.20 -9.39
CA ALA A 338 -10.77 -20.08 -9.43
C ALA A 338 -10.35 -18.95 -10.41
N PRO A 339 -9.24 -18.24 -10.13
CA PRO A 339 -8.72 -17.25 -11.05
C PRO A 339 -8.52 -17.79 -12.46
N LYS A 340 -8.92 -17.02 -13.48
CA LYS A 340 -8.84 -17.42 -14.89
C LYS A 340 -7.43 -17.89 -15.30
N ALA A 341 -6.38 -17.20 -14.84
CA ALA A 341 -5.01 -17.57 -15.15
C ALA A 341 -4.60 -18.96 -14.61
N ILE A 342 -5.24 -19.42 -13.54
CA ILE A 342 -5.04 -20.77 -12.98
C ILE A 342 -5.82 -21.80 -13.81
N LEU A 343 -7.06 -21.49 -14.18
CA LEU A 343 -7.88 -22.35 -15.04
C LEU A 343 -7.25 -22.55 -16.43
N ASP A 344 -6.70 -21.49 -17.03
CA ASP A 344 -6.07 -21.53 -18.35
C ASP A 344 -4.79 -22.40 -18.37
N GLN A 345 -4.19 -22.67 -17.21
CA GLN A 345 -3.05 -23.58 -17.05
C GLN A 345 -3.46 -25.05 -16.87
N GLY A 346 -4.76 -25.37 -16.95
CA GLY A 346 -5.27 -26.72 -16.74
C GLY A 346 -5.25 -27.16 -15.27
N ALA A 347 -5.16 -26.21 -14.33
CA ALA A 347 -5.34 -26.53 -12.93
C ALA A 347 -6.83 -26.78 -12.67
N GLU A 348 -7.13 -27.93 -12.07
CA GLU A 348 -8.47 -28.27 -11.59
C GLU A 348 -9.02 -27.11 -10.74
N GLU A 349 -10.31 -26.79 -10.91
CA GLU A 349 -11.00 -25.95 -9.93
C GLU A 349 -10.71 -26.51 -8.54
N TYR A 350 -10.52 -25.63 -7.55
CA TYR A 350 -10.43 -26.05 -6.15
C TYR A 350 -11.80 -26.55 -5.65
N ALA A 351 -12.39 -27.51 -6.35
CA ALA A 351 -13.50 -28.29 -5.89
C ALA A 351 -12.98 -29.13 -4.73
N ASP A 352 -13.67 -29.00 -3.60
CA ASP A 352 -13.52 -29.83 -2.41
C ASP A 352 -12.23 -29.64 -1.60
N VAL A 353 -12.07 -28.46 -1.02
CA VAL A 353 -11.65 -28.45 0.39
C VAL A 353 -12.89 -28.89 1.19
N PRO A 354 -12.93 -30.11 1.77
CA PRO A 354 -14.10 -30.55 2.51
C PRO A 354 -14.36 -29.56 3.64
N ILE A 355 -15.56 -29.00 3.70
CA ILE A 355 -16.05 -28.35 4.91
C ILE A 355 -15.91 -29.42 6.00
N PRO A 356 -15.21 -29.15 7.12
CA PRO A 356 -15.13 -30.11 8.20
C PRO A 356 -16.55 -30.49 8.62
N SER A 357 -16.99 -31.68 8.23
CA SER A 357 -18.23 -32.24 8.74
C SER A 357 -17.98 -32.59 10.20
N TRP A 358 -19.01 -32.37 11.00
CA TRP A 358 -18.95 -32.75 12.40
C TRP A 358 -18.66 -34.25 12.50
N ARG A 359 -17.76 -34.65 13.40
CA ARG A 359 -17.35 -36.04 13.47
C ARG A 359 -18.47 -36.91 14.06
N PRO A 360 -18.77 -38.08 13.46
CA PRO A 360 -19.82 -38.99 13.93
C PRO A 360 -19.70 -39.41 15.40
N ASP A 361 -18.52 -39.29 16.02
CA ASP A 361 -18.21 -39.77 17.36
C ASP A 361 -18.53 -38.78 18.51
N ARG A 362 -19.09 -37.57 18.26
CA ARG A 362 -19.14 -36.52 19.29
C ARG A 362 -20.39 -35.62 19.33
N PRO A 363 -21.47 -35.83 20.09
CA PRO A 363 -22.79 -35.14 19.98
C PRO A 363 -22.83 -33.72 19.35
N ALA A 364 -23.71 -33.54 18.34
CA ALA A 364 -23.81 -32.30 17.56
C ALA A 364 -24.16 -31.09 18.45
N PRO A 365 -23.64 -29.88 18.17
CA PRO A 365 -24.00 -28.70 18.94
C PRO A 365 -25.51 -28.45 18.88
N ALA A 366 -26.12 -28.11 20.02
CA ALA A 366 -27.54 -27.79 20.07
C ALA A 366 -27.85 -26.57 19.17
N GLY A 367 -28.69 -26.77 18.15
CA GLY A 367 -29.19 -25.69 17.27
C GLY A 367 -29.00 -25.86 15.76
N THR A 368 -28.39 -26.94 15.27
CA THR A 368 -28.09 -27.13 13.83
C THR A 368 -29.00 -28.12 13.09
N GLY A 369 -30.29 -28.18 13.45
CA GLY A 369 -31.27 -28.96 12.69
C GLY A 369 -31.69 -28.23 11.39
N PRO A 370 -31.80 -28.89 10.24
CA PRO A 370 -32.23 -28.27 9.00
C PRO A 370 -33.69 -27.81 9.09
N LYS A 371 -33.96 -26.53 8.77
CA LYS A 371 -35.32 -26.05 8.49
C LYS A 371 -35.76 -26.68 7.17
N ILE A 372 -36.62 -27.69 7.25
CA ILE A 372 -37.25 -28.30 6.07
C ILE A 372 -38.30 -27.31 5.53
N ALA A 373 -38.06 -26.77 4.33
CA ALA A 373 -39.08 -26.13 3.51
C ALA A 373 -39.96 -27.24 2.90
N GLY A 374 -41.23 -27.29 3.29
CA GLY A 374 -42.17 -28.29 2.79
C GLY A 374 -42.56 -28.04 1.33
N SER A 375 -42.35 -29.04 0.47
CA SER A 375 -43.10 -29.18 -0.79
C SER A 375 -44.36 -30.01 -0.50
N ALA A 376 -45.51 -29.47 -0.89
CA ALA A 376 -46.77 -30.18 -0.84
C ALA A 376 -46.91 -31.06 -2.09
N ALA A 377 -47.02 -32.38 -1.89
CA ALA A 377 -47.60 -33.31 -2.85
C ALA A 377 -48.34 -34.39 -2.03
N GLN A 378 -49.66 -34.30 -1.97
CA GLN A 378 -50.54 -35.36 -1.47
C GLN A 378 -51.43 -35.80 -2.62
N GLY A 379 -51.19 -37.01 -3.09
CA GLY A 379 -52.11 -37.79 -3.91
C GLY A 379 -52.84 -38.80 -3.02
N ASP A 380 -54.16 -38.85 -3.23
CA ASP A 380 -55.11 -39.94 -3.04
C ASP A 380 -55.17 -40.71 -1.72
N GLN A 381 -56.27 -40.47 -1.00
CA GLN A 381 -57.09 -41.55 -0.44
C GLN A 381 -58.58 -41.27 -0.65
N GLN A 382 -59.23 -42.22 -1.33
CA GLN A 382 -60.67 -42.31 -1.54
C GLN A 382 -61.42 -42.62 -0.23
N ALA A 383 -62.56 -41.95 0.00
CA ALA A 383 -63.64 -42.48 0.83
C ALA A 383 -65.03 -41.92 0.39
N LYS A 384 -65.81 -42.83 -0.20
CA LYS A 384 -67.28 -42.99 -0.30
C LYS A 384 -68.25 -41.89 0.21
N VAL A 385 -69.13 -41.49 -0.72
CA VAL A 385 -70.62 -41.50 -0.71
C VAL A 385 -71.38 -41.07 0.57
N ALA A 386 -72.17 -39.99 0.48
CA ALA A 386 -73.63 -39.99 0.64
C ALA A 386 -74.24 -38.56 0.52
N ASN A 387 -75.29 -38.48 -0.32
CA ASN A 387 -76.30 -37.44 -0.54
C ASN A 387 -75.89 -36.08 -1.13
#